data_AF-A0A5J6N0B6-F1
#
_entry.id   AF-A0A5J6N0B6-F1
#
_cell.length_a   1.000
_cell.length_b   1.000
_cell.length_c   1.000
_cell.angle_alpha   90.00
_cell.angle_beta   90.00
_cell.angle_gamma   90.00
#
_symmetry.space_group_name_H-M   'P 1'
#
loop_
_entity.id
_entity.type
_entity.pdbx_description
1 polymer ?
#
loop_
_entity_poly.entity_id
_entity_poly.type
_entity_poly.pdbx_seq_one_letter_code
_entity_poly.pdbx_strand_id
1 'polypeptide(L)'
;MTRQDLKVPSPEELKAIIGTHLLWTRTPSKGKRGDLSYCSLPGIDLSGLDLHGLVFTGADLSGARLDNCDFTECDFFGGNLSGAHLRGAKLRRAILRGARLAGTDLEGADLHEADLREGVLYRHRKRVGEIEVDGVAEAEMTNFFRADLSNAKLSGSVFKGARMAGAIMANATMIGADFSGCDMSGADLRGANLSGTNFTNARMVGVKMVGVSIDKTVFTGADLTGLMPEDMSQVKGWARDAKFDPPPVNNRDNLPAVLETHEKWLQSDGREGQQAVFERADLSRIDLAGRMLRLVVFRRCSLAGADFTQTRLYAVDFSGSDLRQALFRGAMMKGGRFDAADLTGIDLTGSRIAPLPLAGGAQIATSFRGAKLSPSLFTGADVLAGDFSDTALAGSGFPFRG
;
A
#
# COMPACT_ATOMS: atom_id res chain seq x y z
N MET A 1 18.89 -21.76 -26.77
CA MET A 1 20.21 -22.41 -26.75
C MET A 1 20.06 -23.81 -26.20
N THR A 2 20.65 -24.83 -26.82
CA THR A 2 21.04 -26.05 -26.09
C THR A 2 22.47 -25.82 -25.55
N ARG A 3 22.88 -26.55 -24.50
CA ARG A 3 24.22 -26.46 -23.88
C ARG A 3 25.41 -26.66 -24.85
N GLN A 4 25.17 -27.00 -26.12
CA GLN A 4 26.16 -27.49 -27.07
C GLN A 4 26.97 -26.40 -27.81
N ASP A 5 26.58 -25.12 -27.73
CA ASP A 5 27.19 -24.02 -28.55
C ASP A 5 28.03 -23.00 -27.75
N LEU A 6 28.27 -23.21 -26.45
CA LEU A 6 29.12 -22.32 -25.64
C LEU A 6 30.56 -22.80 -25.56
N LYS A 7 31.51 -21.86 -25.47
CA LYS A 7 32.90 -22.19 -25.19
C LYS A 7 33.01 -22.67 -23.74
N VAL A 8 33.56 -23.87 -23.52
CA VAL A 8 33.97 -24.32 -22.18
C VAL A 8 35.46 -23.97 -22.02
N PRO A 9 35.83 -22.90 -21.31
CA PRO A 9 37.24 -22.56 -21.11
C PRO A 9 37.93 -23.63 -20.24
N SER A 10 39.20 -23.91 -20.53
CA SER A 10 39.99 -24.77 -19.63
C SER A 10 40.22 -24.07 -18.27
N PRO A 11 40.52 -24.82 -17.20
CA PRO A 11 40.86 -24.21 -15.91
C PRO A 11 42.01 -23.19 -15.99
N GLU A 12 43.02 -23.44 -16.82
CA GLU A 12 44.14 -22.52 -17.05
C GLU A 12 43.72 -21.27 -17.81
N GLU A 13 42.89 -21.41 -18.85
CA GLU A 13 42.33 -20.28 -19.59
C GLU A 13 41.51 -19.37 -18.68
N LEU A 14 40.60 -19.97 -17.89
CA LEU A 14 39.77 -19.23 -16.95
C LEU A 14 40.62 -18.52 -15.90
N LYS A 15 41.60 -19.21 -15.31
CA LYS A 15 42.53 -18.63 -14.33
C LYS A 15 43.34 -17.48 -14.93
N ALA A 16 43.75 -17.58 -16.20
CA ALA A 16 44.46 -16.51 -16.90
C ALA A 16 43.56 -15.29 -17.15
N ILE A 17 42.32 -15.50 -17.61
CA ILE A 17 41.34 -14.42 -17.83
C ILE A 17 41.04 -13.70 -16.51
N ILE A 18 40.69 -14.45 -15.46
CA ILE A 18 40.39 -13.87 -14.14
C ILE A 18 41.64 -13.21 -13.55
N GLY A 19 42.81 -13.86 -13.61
CA GLY A 19 44.05 -13.31 -13.06
C GLY A 19 44.47 -11.99 -13.72
N THR A 20 44.39 -11.91 -15.05
CA THR A 20 44.70 -10.67 -15.79
C THR A 20 43.66 -9.58 -15.57
N HIS A 21 42.40 -9.94 -15.34
CA HIS A 21 41.35 -9.01 -14.97
C HIS A 21 41.55 -8.46 -13.56
N LEU A 22 41.82 -9.30 -12.56
CA LEU A 22 42.11 -8.86 -11.19
C LEU A 22 43.37 -7.99 -11.11
N LEU A 23 44.33 -8.19 -12.02
CA LEU A 23 45.46 -7.28 -12.14
C LEU A 23 45.04 -5.94 -12.76
N TRP A 24 44.11 -5.96 -13.72
CA TRP A 24 43.56 -4.75 -14.33
C TRP A 24 42.74 -3.92 -13.32
N THR A 25 41.93 -4.55 -12.47
CA THR A 25 41.13 -3.85 -11.44
C THR A 25 42.02 -3.10 -10.44
N ARG A 26 43.19 -3.67 -10.11
CA ARG A 26 44.17 -3.07 -9.18
C ARG A 26 45.16 -2.14 -9.87
N THR A 27 45.51 -2.41 -11.12
CA THR A 27 46.54 -1.68 -11.89
C THR A 27 46.22 -1.78 -13.39
N PRO A 28 45.37 -0.90 -13.93
CA PRO A 28 44.83 -1.01 -15.29
C PRO A 28 45.90 -1.16 -16.40
N SER A 29 47.06 -0.53 -16.24
CA SER A 29 48.16 -0.60 -17.22
C SER A 29 48.88 -1.95 -17.27
N LYS A 30 48.65 -2.86 -16.30
CA LYS A 30 49.35 -4.14 -16.18
C LYS A 30 48.46 -5.36 -16.40
N GLY A 31 47.15 -5.18 -16.42
CA GLY A 31 46.19 -6.25 -16.68
C GLY A 31 45.43 -6.06 -17.98
N LYS A 32 44.42 -6.91 -18.19
CA LYS A 32 43.49 -6.79 -19.30
C LYS A 32 42.07 -7.01 -18.76
N ARG A 33 41.11 -6.19 -19.21
CA ARG A 33 39.68 -6.42 -18.92
C ARG A 33 39.30 -7.83 -19.39
N GLY A 34 38.71 -8.61 -18.48
CA GLY A 34 38.32 -9.98 -18.76
C GLY A 34 37.13 -10.04 -19.71
N ASP A 35 37.09 -11.08 -20.54
CA ASP A 35 35.98 -11.37 -21.44
C ASP A 35 35.66 -12.86 -21.33
N LEU A 36 34.47 -13.13 -20.79
CA LEU A 36 33.87 -14.46 -20.66
C LEU A 36 32.57 -14.55 -21.49
N SER A 37 32.44 -13.70 -22.51
CA SER A 37 31.30 -13.73 -23.41
C SER A 37 31.12 -15.12 -24.01
N TYR A 38 29.90 -15.62 -23.98
CA TYR A 38 29.52 -16.92 -24.53
C TYR A 38 30.33 -18.12 -23.99
N CYS A 39 30.82 -18.00 -22.76
CA CYS A 39 31.44 -19.11 -22.05
C CYS A 39 30.39 -19.90 -21.25
N SER A 40 30.60 -21.21 -21.12
CA SER A 40 29.85 -22.10 -20.23
C SER A 40 30.63 -22.28 -18.93
N LEU A 41 30.05 -21.76 -17.85
CA LEU A 41 30.62 -21.71 -16.50
C LEU A 41 29.60 -22.17 -15.44
N PRO A 42 28.82 -23.25 -15.67
CA PRO A 42 27.79 -23.66 -14.73
C PRO A 42 28.42 -24.12 -13.41
N GLY A 43 27.87 -23.66 -12.28
CA GLY A 43 28.33 -24.02 -10.94
C GLY A 43 29.72 -23.49 -10.56
N ILE A 44 30.32 -22.60 -11.35
CA ILE A 44 31.64 -22.01 -11.05
C ILE A 44 31.59 -21.28 -9.70
N ASP A 45 32.68 -21.35 -8.93
CA ASP A 45 32.84 -20.53 -7.73
C ASP A 45 33.77 -19.34 -8.02
N LEU A 46 33.19 -18.14 -7.97
CA LEU A 46 33.89 -16.87 -8.11
C LEU A 46 33.66 -15.97 -6.88
N SER A 47 33.14 -16.52 -5.77
CA SER A 47 32.65 -15.77 -4.62
C SER A 47 33.70 -14.78 -4.09
N GLY A 48 33.26 -13.56 -3.78
CA GLY A 48 34.09 -12.50 -3.19
C GLY A 48 35.12 -11.86 -4.12
N LEU A 49 35.12 -12.19 -5.41
CA LEU A 49 36.05 -11.58 -6.37
C LEU A 49 35.58 -10.17 -6.79
N ASP A 50 36.56 -9.31 -7.03
CA ASP A 50 36.36 -8.03 -7.72
C ASP A 50 36.39 -8.26 -9.23
N LEU A 51 35.20 -8.32 -9.83
CA LEU A 51 34.99 -8.58 -11.25
C LEU A 51 34.43 -7.36 -11.96
N HIS A 52 34.64 -6.16 -11.40
CA HIS A 52 34.00 -4.94 -11.92
C HIS A 52 34.32 -4.73 -13.41
N GLY A 53 33.29 -4.45 -14.18
CA GLY A 53 33.39 -4.29 -15.62
C GLY A 53 33.69 -5.58 -16.39
N LEU A 54 33.80 -6.77 -15.82
CA LEU A 54 34.01 -7.98 -16.62
C LEU A 54 32.83 -8.22 -17.59
N VAL A 55 33.13 -8.74 -18.80
CA VAL A 55 32.11 -9.00 -19.83
C VAL A 55 31.65 -10.45 -19.76
N PHE A 56 30.35 -10.66 -19.55
CA PHE A 56 29.66 -11.94 -19.45
C PHE A 56 28.52 -12.08 -20.48
N THR A 57 28.55 -11.31 -21.57
CA THR A 57 27.50 -11.31 -22.59
C THR A 57 27.20 -12.74 -23.08
N GLY A 58 25.95 -13.18 -22.90
CA GLY A 58 25.50 -14.53 -23.27
C GLY A 58 26.23 -15.69 -22.59
N ALA A 59 26.93 -15.45 -21.48
CA ALA A 59 27.58 -16.52 -20.70
C ALA A 59 26.55 -17.37 -19.95
N ASP A 60 26.84 -18.66 -19.75
CA ASP A 60 26.08 -19.54 -18.88
C ASP A 60 26.75 -19.63 -17.51
N LEU A 61 26.18 -18.94 -16.53
CA LEU A 61 26.55 -18.91 -15.12
C LEU A 61 25.49 -19.65 -14.27
N SER A 62 24.72 -20.56 -14.85
CA SER A 62 23.67 -21.28 -14.12
C SER A 62 24.23 -22.01 -12.89
N GLY A 63 23.60 -21.79 -11.74
CA GLY A 63 24.04 -22.38 -10.46
C GLY A 63 25.41 -21.88 -9.94
N ALA A 64 26.01 -20.86 -10.54
CA ALA A 64 27.31 -20.33 -10.11
C ALA A 64 27.23 -19.74 -8.68
N ARG A 65 28.34 -19.85 -7.93
CA ARG A 65 28.53 -19.23 -6.63
C ARG A 65 29.24 -17.90 -6.82
N LEU A 66 28.47 -16.82 -6.69
CA LEU A 66 28.88 -15.45 -6.98
C LEU A 66 28.59 -14.52 -5.78
N ASP A 67 28.48 -15.10 -4.58
CA ASP A 67 28.18 -14.39 -3.34
C ASP A 67 29.25 -13.33 -3.05
N ASN A 68 28.83 -12.12 -2.67
CA ASN A 68 29.70 -10.99 -2.32
C ASN A 68 30.70 -10.53 -3.41
N CYS A 69 30.48 -10.91 -4.68
CA CYS A 69 31.29 -10.39 -5.78
C CYS A 69 31.03 -8.91 -6.07
N ASP A 70 32.04 -8.22 -6.60
CA ASP A 70 31.85 -6.91 -7.23
C ASP A 70 31.63 -7.09 -8.74
N PHE A 71 30.40 -6.86 -9.19
CA PHE A 71 29.98 -6.84 -10.59
C PHE A 71 29.55 -5.45 -11.05
N THR A 72 30.05 -4.40 -10.39
CA THR A 72 29.78 -3.03 -10.79
C THR A 72 30.14 -2.83 -12.25
N GLU A 73 29.21 -2.29 -13.05
CA GLU A 73 29.37 -2.03 -14.49
C GLU A 73 29.66 -3.28 -15.36
N CYS A 74 29.37 -4.49 -14.88
CA CYS A 74 29.46 -5.70 -15.69
C CYS A 74 28.39 -5.80 -16.77
N ASP A 75 28.70 -6.52 -17.85
CA ASP A 75 27.77 -6.82 -18.95
C ASP A 75 27.32 -8.28 -18.88
N PHE A 76 26.08 -8.51 -18.46
CA PHE A 76 25.41 -9.81 -18.45
C PHE A 76 24.32 -9.90 -19.53
N PHE A 77 24.38 -9.07 -20.58
CA PHE A 77 23.35 -9.03 -21.62
C PHE A 77 23.09 -10.43 -22.19
N GLY A 78 21.85 -10.91 -22.08
CA GLY A 78 21.44 -12.24 -22.53
C GLY A 78 22.08 -13.42 -21.78
N GLY A 79 22.77 -13.19 -20.64
CA GLY A 79 23.42 -14.22 -19.84
C GLY A 79 22.43 -15.10 -19.08
N ASN A 80 22.82 -16.33 -18.79
CA ASN A 80 22.04 -17.26 -17.97
C ASN A 80 22.58 -17.31 -16.54
N LEU A 81 21.85 -16.74 -15.59
CA LEU A 81 22.18 -16.71 -14.16
C LEU A 81 21.21 -17.58 -13.35
N SER A 82 20.39 -18.40 -14.00
CA SER A 82 19.36 -19.19 -13.33
C SER A 82 19.94 -20.06 -12.21
N GLY A 83 19.37 -19.96 -11.02
CA GLY A 83 19.83 -20.66 -9.82
C GLY A 83 21.19 -20.21 -9.26
N ALA A 84 21.81 -19.16 -9.79
CA ALA A 84 23.08 -18.63 -9.25
C ALA A 84 22.89 -17.97 -7.88
N HIS A 85 23.94 -17.97 -7.07
CA HIS A 85 23.97 -17.35 -5.75
C HIS A 85 24.67 -15.99 -5.84
N LEU A 86 23.95 -14.90 -5.59
CA LEU A 86 24.42 -13.52 -5.67
C LEU A 86 24.13 -12.75 -4.38
N ARG A 87 24.10 -13.44 -3.22
CA ARG A 87 23.81 -12.77 -1.94
C ARG A 87 24.85 -11.70 -1.67
N GLY A 88 24.40 -10.49 -1.34
CA GLY A 88 25.27 -9.35 -1.06
C GLY A 88 26.19 -8.92 -2.22
N ALA A 89 25.97 -9.40 -3.44
CA ALA A 89 26.76 -8.99 -4.60
C ALA A 89 26.49 -7.52 -4.96
N LYS A 90 27.51 -6.84 -5.49
CA LYS A 90 27.37 -5.47 -6.01
C LYS A 90 27.15 -5.52 -7.51
N LEU A 91 25.97 -5.14 -7.97
CA LEU A 91 25.54 -5.10 -9.37
C LEU A 91 25.22 -3.67 -9.82
N ARG A 92 25.81 -2.68 -9.16
CA ARG A 92 25.61 -1.26 -9.48
C ARG A 92 25.86 -1.01 -10.96
N ARG A 93 24.87 -0.43 -11.65
CA ARG A 93 24.95 -0.10 -13.08
C ARG A 93 25.28 -1.31 -13.99
N ALA A 94 25.07 -2.54 -13.51
CA ALA A 94 25.25 -3.73 -14.32
C ALA A 94 24.19 -3.82 -15.43
N ILE A 95 24.56 -4.37 -16.58
CA ILE A 95 23.68 -4.58 -17.72
C ILE A 95 23.16 -6.01 -17.64
N LEU A 96 21.94 -6.19 -17.12
CA LEU A 96 21.25 -7.48 -16.99
C LEU A 96 20.12 -7.62 -18.02
N ARG A 97 20.10 -6.75 -19.04
CA ARG A 97 19.04 -6.73 -20.04
C ARG A 97 18.98 -8.09 -20.76
N GLY A 98 17.80 -8.72 -20.78
CA GLY A 98 17.62 -10.07 -21.35
C GLY A 98 18.30 -11.20 -20.58
N ALA A 99 18.88 -10.96 -19.40
CA ALA A 99 19.46 -12.01 -18.58
C ALA A 99 18.36 -12.91 -17.98
N ARG A 100 18.64 -14.21 -17.84
CA ARG A 100 17.75 -15.16 -17.16
C ARG A 100 18.12 -15.24 -15.69
N LEU A 101 17.17 -14.93 -14.82
CA LEU A 101 17.36 -14.84 -13.36
C LEU A 101 16.49 -15.84 -12.59
N ALA A 102 15.83 -16.78 -13.29
CA ALA A 102 14.91 -17.72 -12.68
C ALA A 102 15.58 -18.48 -11.52
N GLY A 103 15.01 -18.37 -10.32
CA GLY A 103 15.55 -18.97 -9.10
C GLY A 103 16.91 -18.44 -8.62
N THR A 104 17.43 -17.36 -9.19
CA THR A 104 18.65 -16.68 -8.70
C THR A 104 18.42 -16.08 -7.32
N ASP A 105 19.44 -16.12 -6.47
CA ASP A 105 19.39 -15.57 -5.12
C ASP A 105 20.12 -14.23 -5.01
N LEU A 106 19.37 -13.13 -5.03
CA LEU A 106 19.84 -11.74 -4.96
C LEU A 106 19.57 -11.12 -3.58
N GLU A 107 19.43 -11.92 -2.53
CA GLU A 107 19.18 -11.42 -1.17
C GLU A 107 20.25 -10.40 -0.76
N GLY A 108 19.79 -9.18 -0.43
CA GLY A 108 20.67 -8.07 -0.01
C GLY A 108 21.65 -7.58 -1.08
N ALA A 109 21.50 -7.95 -2.35
CA ALA A 109 22.33 -7.45 -3.43
C ALA A 109 22.06 -5.96 -3.72
N ASP A 110 23.09 -5.24 -4.19
CA ASP A 110 23.00 -3.84 -4.61
C ASP A 110 22.87 -3.76 -6.13
N LEU A 111 21.65 -3.56 -6.64
CA LEU A 111 21.33 -3.37 -8.05
C LEU A 111 21.05 -1.89 -8.39
N HIS A 112 21.63 -0.95 -7.64
CA HIS A 112 21.41 0.48 -7.88
C HIS A 112 21.73 0.85 -9.34
N GLU A 113 20.80 1.51 -10.03
CA GLU A 113 20.89 1.88 -11.46
C GLU A 113 21.13 0.70 -12.44
N ALA A 114 20.92 -0.55 -12.03
CA ALA A 114 21.04 -1.70 -12.94
C ALA A 114 19.96 -1.68 -14.03
N ASP A 115 20.28 -2.28 -15.19
CA ASP A 115 19.36 -2.40 -16.32
C ASP A 115 18.86 -3.84 -16.43
N LEU A 116 17.64 -4.12 -15.95
CA LEU A 116 16.97 -5.42 -16.02
C LEU A 116 15.80 -5.42 -17.03
N ARG A 117 15.81 -4.50 -17.99
CA ARG A 117 14.79 -4.48 -19.04
C ARG A 117 14.77 -5.80 -19.80
N GLU A 118 13.64 -6.09 -20.42
CA GLU A 118 13.59 -7.16 -21.40
C GLU A 118 14.61 -6.92 -22.52
N GLY A 119 15.13 -8.02 -23.07
CA GLY A 119 16.10 -7.98 -24.14
C GLY A 119 16.11 -9.31 -24.87
N VAL A 120 16.35 -9.24 -26.17
CA VAL A 120 16.53 -10.42 -27.01
C VAL A 120 17.95 -10.37 -27.56
N LEU A 121 18.67 -11.47 -27.38
CA LEU A 121 19.97 -11.67 -28.01
C LEU A 121 19.75 -12.32 -29.38
N TYR A 122 19.99 -11.57 -30.45
CA TYR A 122 19.97 -12.10 -31.82
C TYR A 122 21.36 -12.64 -32.19
N ARG A 123 21.43 -13.90 -32.64
CA ARG A 123 22.67 -14.47 -33.19
C ARG A 123 22.52 -14.75 -34.68
N HIS A 124 23.48 -14.26 -35.48
CA HIS A 124 23.65 -14.69 -36.86
C HIS A 124 24.26 -16.09 -36.91
N ARG A 125 23.49 -17.11 -37.29
CA ARG A 125 24.07 -18.40 -37.68
C ARG A 125 24.76 -18.25 -39.04
N LYS A 126 25.92 -18.92 -39.21
CA LYS A 126 26.62 -19.05 -40.51
C LYS A 126 25.85 -19.91 -41.53
N ARG A 127 24.67 -20.44 -41.19
CA ARG A 127 23.75 -21.08 -42.15
C ARG A 127 22.66 -20.08 -42.53
N VAL A 128 22.54 -19.83 -43.83
CA VAL A 128 21.51 -18.96 -44.42
C VAL A 128 20.13 -19.43 -43.95
N GLY A 129 19.40 -18.57 -43.23
CA GLY A 129 17.96 -18.70 -43.01
C GLY A 129 17.45 -18.89 -41.57
N GLU A 130 18.29 -19.12 -40.56
CA GLU A 130 17.83 -19.33 -39.18
C GLU A 130 18.37 -18.23 -38.23
N ILE A 131 17.48 -17.30 -37.83
CA ILE A 131 17.71 -16.42 -36.68
C ILE A 131 17.19 -17.18 -35.45
N GLU A 132 18.09 -17.63 -34.57
CA GLU A 132 17.68 -18.13 -33.26
C GLU A 132 17.46 -16.96 -32.31
N VAL A 133 16.24 -16.91 -31.75
CA VAL A 133 15.84 -15.96 -30.71
C VAL A 133 15.94 -16.68 -29.37
N ASP A 134 16.90 -16.28 -28.54
CA ASP A 134 17.03 -16.83 -27.19
C ASP A 134 16.42 -15.87 -26.16
N GLY A 135 15.23 -16.25 -25.69
CA GLY A 135 14.62 -15.91 -24.39
C GLY A 135 14.33 -14.45 -24.06
N VAL A 136 13.13 -14.22 -23.53
CA VAL A 136 12.75 -13.05 -22.72
C VAL A 136 13.49 -13.10 -21.37
N ALA A 137 13.69 -11.94 -20.74
CA ALA A 137 14.19 -11.87 -19.37
C ALA A 137 13.16 -12.51 -18.42
N GLU A 138 13.44 -13.72 -17.96
CA GLU A 138 12.59 -14.48 -17.03
C GLU A 138 13.23 -14.47 -15.64
N ALA A 139 12.52 -13.91 -14.67
CA ALA A 139 12.92 -13.85 -13.27
C ALA A 139 11.85 -14.48 -12.37
N GLU A 140 11.25 -15.57 -12.85
CA GLU A 140 10.26 -16.31 -12.08
C GLU A 140 10.91 -16.92 -10.83
N MET A 141 10.27 -16.72 -9.68
CA MET A 141 10.76 -17.17 -8.37
C MET A 141 12.15 -16.66 -7.96
N THR A 142 12.67 -15.60 -8.57
CA THR A 142 13.91 -14.95 -8.14
C THR A 142 13.75 -14.35 -6.74
N ASN A 143 14.80 -14.43 -5.91
CA ASN A 143 14.80 -13.87 -4.57
C ASN A 143 15.51 -12.50 -4.54
N PHE A 144 14.74 -11.43 -4.47
CA PHE A 144 15.19 -10.04 -4.24
C PHE A 144 14.93 -9.56 -2.81
N PHE A 145 14.78 -10.46 -1.84
CA PHE A 145 14.53 -10.08 -0.45
C PHE A 145 15.55 -9.04 0.02
N ARG A 146 15.08 -7.85 0.41
CA ARG A 146 15.90 -6.70 0.83
C ARG A 146 16.98 -6.25 -0.15
N ALA A 147 16.87 -6.60 -1.43
CA ALA A 147 17.76 -6.06 -2.46
C ALA A 147 17.50 -4.56 -2.68
N ASP A 148 18.54 -3.81 -3.05
CA ASP A 148 18.42 -2.40 -3.44
C ASP A 148 18.39 -2.28 -4.96
N LEU A 149 17.20 -2.01 -5.50
CA LEU A 149 16.93 -1.72 -6.91
C LEU A 149 16.58 -0.23 -7.12
N SER A 150 17.05 0.66 -6.26
CA SER A 150 16.80 2.10 -6.42
C SER A 150 17.31 2.59 -7.76
N ASN A 151 16.52 3.41 -8.45
CA ASN A 151 16.78 3.92 -9.81
C ASN A 151 16.97 2.82 -10.89
N ALA A 152 16.64 1.55 -10.62
CA ALA A 152 16.79 0.49 -11.60
C ALA A 152 15.81 0.65 -12.78
N LYS A 153 16.22 0.14 -13.94
CA LYS A 153 15.40 0.12 -15.16
C LYS A 153 14.79 -1.27 -15.33
N LEU A 154 13.49 -1.37 -15.07
CA LEU A 154 12.71 -2.60 -15.05
C LEU A 154 11.58 -2.59 -16.10
N SER A 155 11.55 -1.64 -17.05
CA SER A 155 10.47 -1.58 -18.04
C SER A 155 10.38 -2.87 -18.87
N GLY A 156 9.16 -3.41 -19.01
CA GLY A 156 8.87 -4.64 -19.75
C GLY A 156 9.38 -5.94 -19.11
N SER A 157 10.04 -5.88 -17.95
CA SER A 157 10.58 -7.09 -17.29
C SER A 157 9.49 -8.00 -16.74
N VAL A 158 9.74 -9.31 -16.68
CA VAL A 158 8.82 -10.31 -16.11
C VAL A 158 9.41 -10.92 -14.84
N PHE A 159 8.83 -10.55 -13.69
CA PHE A 159 9.21 -10.96 -12.33
C PHE A 159 8.17 -11.84 -11.63
N LYS A 160 7.29 -12.51 -12.38
CA LYS A 160 6.16 -13.29 -11.84
C LYS A 160 6.57 -14.18 -10.65
N GLY A 161 5.85 -14.10 -9.55
CA GLY A 161 6.10 -14.93 -8.35
C GLY A 161 7.42 -14.67 -7.62
N ALA A 162 8.17 -13.61 -7.95
CA ALA A 162 9.41 -13.29 -7.28
C ALA A 162 9.19 -12.90 -5.80
N ARG A 163 10.22 -13.15 -4.98
CA ARG A 163 10.25 -12.76 -3.57
C ARG A 163 10.98 -11.44 -3.44
N MET A 164 10.27 -10.38 -3.08
CA MET A 164 10.80 -9.01 -3.03
C MET A 164 10.42 -8.30 -1.72
N ALA A 165 10.06 -9.05 -0.68
CA ALA A 165 9.70 -8.46 0.61
C ALA A 165 10.86 -7.60 1.15
N GLY A 166 10.54 -6.38 1.55
CA GLY A 166 11.50 -5.38 2.00
C GLY A 166 12.51 -4.88 0.96
N ALA A 167 12.35 -5.21 -0.33
CA ALA A 167 13.19 -4.67 -1.39
C ALA A 167 13.01 -3.14 -1.52
N ILE A 168 14.08 -2.45 -1.86
CA ILE A 168 14.08 -1.00 -2.08
C ILE A 168 14.05 -0.76 -3.59
N MET A 169 13.01 -0.12 -4.10
CA MET A 169 12.79 0.16 -5.52
C MET A 169 12.44 1.63 -5.72
N ALA A 170 12.97 2.51 -4.85
CA ALA A 170 12.72 3.93 -4.91
C ALA A 170 13.17 4.51 -6.25
N ASN A 171 12.30 5.30 -6.89
CA ASN A 171 12.50 5.89 -8.22
C ASN A 171 12.78 4.90 -9.36
N ALA A 172 12.50 3.61 -9.19
CA ALA A 172 12.66 2.63 -10.26
C ALA A 172 11.66 2.89 -11.41
N THR A 173 12.07 2.57 -12.63
CA THR A 173 11.17 2.64 -13.81
C THR A 173 10.65 1.25 -14.14
N MET A 174 9.36 1.02 -13.95
CA MET A 174 8.71 -0.30 -14.02
C MET A 174 7.62 -0.36 -15.10
N ILE A 175 7.66 0.57 -16.06
CA ILE A 175 6.61 0.73 -17.08
C ILE A 175 6.35 -0.59 -17.82
N GLY A 176 5.10 -1.06 -17.79
CA GLY A 176 4.67 -2.28 -18.49
C GLY A 176 5.27 -3.59 -17.96
N ALA A 177 5.93 -3.57 -16.80
CA ALA A 177 6.51 -4.77 -16.19
C ALA A 177 5.44 -5.69 -15.57
N ASP A 178 5.75 -6.98 -15.44
CA ASP A 178 4.87 -7.99 -14.82
C ASP A 178 5.42 -8.48 -13.47
N PHE A 179 4.74 -8.11 -12.39
CA PHE A 179 5.00 -8.52 -11.01
C PHE A 179 3.85 -9.38 -10.44
N SER A 180 3.08 -10.04 -11.31
CA SER A 180 1.96 -10.87 -10.87
C SER A 180 2.41 -11.98 -9.90
N GLY A 181 1.65 -12.17 -8.83
CA GLY A 181 1.92 -13.18 -7.79
C GLY A 181 3.17 -12.95 -6.94
N CYS A 182 3.87 -11.81 -7.06
CA CYS A 182 5.05 -11.53 -6.23
C CYS A 182 4.69 -11.32 -4.75
N ASP A 183 5.64 -11.61 -3.86
CA ASP A 183 5.60 -11.08 -2.49
C ASP A 183 6.48 -9.84 -2.37
N MET A 184 5.85 -8.68 -2.28
CA MET A 184 6.49 -7.36 -2.14
C MET A 184 6.15 -6.71 -0.80
N SER A 185 5.85 -7.51 0.23
CA SER A 185 5.49 -7.00 1.55
C SER A 185 6.56 -6.05 2.10
N GLY A 186 6.16 -4.84 2.50
CA GLY A 186 7.05 -3.82 3.05
C GLY A 186 8.07 -3.23 2.07
N ALA A 187 7.92 -3.49 0.76
CA ALA A 187 8.82 -2.91 -0.24
C ALA A 187 8.67 -1.38 -0.32
N ASP A 188 9.74 -0.70 -0.73
CA ASP A 188 9.76 0.75 -0.91
C ASP A 188 9.69 1.11 -2.40
N LEU A 189 8.52 1.53 -2.87
CA LEU A 189 8.26 1.97 -4.24
C LEU A 189 8.21 3.50 -4.37
N ARG A 190 8.66 4.27 -3.37
CA ARG A 190 8.49 5.74 -3.38
C ARG A 190 9.10 6.36 -4.65
N GLY A 191 8.33 7.21 -5.31
CA GLY A 191 8.73 7.87 -6.57
C GLY A 191 8.84 6.96 -7.79
N ALA A 192 8.53 5.66 -7.68
CA ALA A 192 8.64 4.74 -8.81
C ALA A 192 7.59 5.02 -9.90
N ASN A 193 7.95 4.74 -11.16
CA ASN A 193 7.01 4.80 -12.27
C ASN A 193 6.45 3.40 -12.56
N LEU A 194 5.22 3.16 -12.10
CA LEU A 194 4.49 1.90 -12.19
C LEU A 194 3.48 1.88 -13.35
N SER A 195 3.58 2.81 -14.31
CA SER A 195 2.58 2.97 -15.36
C SER A 195 2.47 1.70 -16.21
N GLY A 196 1.28 1.12 -16.33
CA GLY A 196 1.04 -0.13 -17.05
C GLY A 196 1.61 -1.39 -16.38
N THR A 197 2.15 -1.29 -15.16
CA THR A 197 2.69 -2.46 -14.42
C THR A 197 1.58 -3.39 -13.96
N ASN A 198 1.82 -4.70 -14.02
CA ASN A 198 0.87 -5.72 -13.57
C ASN A 198 1.23 -6.25 -12.17
N PHE A 199 0.39 -6.01 -11.17
CA PHE A 199 0.48 -6.55 -9.81
C PHE A 199 -0.61 -7.58 -9.50
N THR A 200 -1.18 -8.23 -10.52
CA THR A 200 -2.27 -9.21 -10.31
C THR A 200 -1.88 -10.27 -9.27
N ASN A 201 -2.71 -10.44 -8.24
CA ASN A 201 -2.50 -11.35 -7.10
C ASN A 201 -1.17 -11.16 -6.34
N ALA A 202 -0.51 -10.01 -6.46
CA ALA A 202 0.70 -9.72 -5.70
C ALA A 202 0.37 -9.42 -4.23
N ARG A 203 1.22 -9.87 -3.31
CA ARG A 203 1.14 -9.50 -1.89
C ARG A 203 1.95 -8.21 -1.68
N MET A 204 1.28 -7.11 -1.41
CA MET A 204 1.87 -5.76 -1.30
C MET A 204 1.60 -5.13 0.07
N VAL A 205 1.54 -5.96 1.12
CA VAL A 205 1.19 -5.53 2.48
C VAL A 205 2.22 -4.53 3.00
N GLY A 206 1.78 -3.35 3.43
CA GLY A 206 2.65 -2.31 3.97
C GLY A 206 3.66 -1.73 2.97
N VAL A 207 3.41 -1.86 1.67
CA VAL A 207 4.23 -1.22 0.64
C VAL A 207 4.20 0.30 0.79
N LYS A 208 5.32 0.97 0.53
CA LYS A 208 5.39 2.44 0.50
C LYS A 208 5.28 2.91 -0.94
N MET A 209 4.36 3.81 -1.24
CA MET A 209 4.06 4.24 -2.61
C MET A 209 3.86 5.76 -2.74
N VAL A 210 4.32 6.56 -1.78
CA VAL A 210 4.30 8.03 -1.90
C VAL A 210 4.99 8.46 -3.20
N GLY A 211 4.29 9.26 -4.00
CA GLY A 211 4.82 9.85 -5.24
C GLY A 211 4.93 8.87 -6.42
N VAL A 212 4.30 7.70 -6.38
CA VAL A 212 4.29 6.79 -7.53
C VAL A 212 3.45 7.31 -8.69
N SER A 213 3.85 6.97 -9.91
CA SER A 213 2.98 7.09 -11.09
C SER A 213 2.33 5.75 -11.38
N ILE A 214 1.00 5.67 -11.31
CA ILE A 214 0.25 4.39 -11.47
C ILE A 214 -0.71 4.39 -12.66
N ASP A 215 -0.41 5.13 -13.73
CA ASP A 215 -1.32 5.20 -14.87
C ASP A 215 -1.44 3.84 -15.56
N LYS A 216 -2.67 3.29 -15.62
CA LYS A 216 -2.98 1.97 -16.21
C LYS A 216 -2.29 0.78 -15.52
N THR A 217 -1.79 0.96 -14.30
CA THR A 217 -1.31 -0.18 -13.49
C THR A 217 -2.47 -1.16 -13.25
N VAL A 218 -2.19 -2.42 -12.92
CA VAL A 218 -3.21 -3.44 -12.64
C VAL A 218 -3.00 -3.97 -11.23
N PHE A 219 -4.02 -3.85 -10.37
CA PHE A 219 -3.97 -4.31 -8.97
C PHE A 219 -4.98 -5.44 -8.67
N THR A 220 -5.55 -6.09 -9.69
CA THR A 220 -6.59 -7.11 -9.52
C THR A 220 -6.13 -8.23 -8.57
N GLY A 221 -6.82 -8.40 -7.44
CA GLY A 221 -6.48 -9.40 -6.41
C GLY A 221 -5.21 -9.10 -5.61
N ALA A 222 -4.56 -7.95 -5.80
CA ALA A 222 -3.39 -7.57 -5.02
C ALA A 222 -3.76 -7.27 -3.56
N ASP A 223 -2.90 -7.60 -2.60
CA ASP A 223 -3.10 -7.28 -1.18
C ASP A 223 -2.37 -5.99 -0.81
N LEU A 224 -3.11 -4.89 -0.72
CA LEU A 224 -2.67 -3.54 -0.33
C LEU A 224 -3.07 -3.20 1.12
N THR A 225 -3.20 -4.19 1.99
CA THR A 225 -3.40 -3.94 3.43
C THR A 225 -2.18 -3.27 4.07
N GLY A 226 -2.39 -2.47 5.10
CA GLY A 226 -1.31 -1.77 5.82
C GLY A 226 -0.68 -0.59 5.07
N LEU A 227 -1.30 -0.09 3.99
CA LEU A 227 -0.88 1.16 3.35
C LEU A 227 -0.95 2.32 4.35
N MET A 228 0.03 3.22 4.28
CA MET A 228 -0.04 4.45 5.08
C MET A 228 -1.11 5.40 4.52
N PRO A 229 -1.71 6.27 5.36
CA PRO A 229 -2.73 7.23 4.88
C PRO A 229 -2.30 8.09 3.69
N GLU A 230 -1.03 8.50 3.66
CA GLU A 230 -0.43 9.26 2.55
C GLU A 230 -0.36 8.45 1.24
N ASP A 231 -0.16 7.13 1.33
CA ASP A 231 -0.11 6.22 0.20
C ASP A 231 -1.51 5.98 -0.39
N MET A 232 -2.53 5.93 0.46
CA MET A 232 -3.93 5.76 0.04
C MET A 232 -4.39 6.85 -0.92
N SER A 233 -3.84 8.07 -0.81
CA SER A 233 -4.17 9.19 -1.71
C SER A 233 -3.81 8.93 -3.17
N GLN A 234 -2.87 8.01 -3.43
CA GLN A 234 -2.41 7.65 -4.77
C GLN A 234 -3.31 6.58 -5.41
N VAL A 235 -4.02 5.79 -4.62
CA VAL A 235 -4.81 4.64 -5.10
C VAL A 235 -6.03 5.16 -5.88
N LYS A 236 -6.07 4.86 -7.18
CA LYS A 236 -7.16 5.30 -8.07
C LYS A 236 -8.37 4.36 -7.98
N GLY A 237 -9.54 4.88 -8.36
CA GLY A 237 -10.80 4.14 -8.32
C GLY A 237 -10.87 2.87 -9.19
N TRP A 238 -9.94 2.66 -10.13
CA TRP A 238 -9.84 1.41 -10.90
C TRP A 238 -9.03 0.31 -10.18
N ALA A 239 -8.36 0.63 -9.06
CA ALA A 239 -7.68 -0.35 -8.20
C ALA A 239 -8.65 -1.05 -7.23
N ARG A 240 -9.96 -0.94 -7.42
CA ARG A 240 -11.00 -1.47 -6.51
C ARG A 240 -11.02 -2.99 -6.36
N ASP A 241 -10.43 -3.71 -7.30
CA ASP A 241 -10.31 -5.16 -7.23
C ASP A 241 -9.11 -5.61 -6.37
N ALA A 242 -8.31 -4.68 -5.83
CA ALA A 242 -7.36 -4.99 -4.77
C ALA A 242 -8.06 -5.14 -3.42
N LYS A 243 -7.41 -5.93 -2.57
CA LYS A 243 -7.75 -6.05 -1.16
C LYS A 243 -7.09 -4.92 -0.38
N PHE A 244 -7.88 -4.17 0.38
CA PHE A 244 -7.43 -3.14 1.32
C PHE A 244 -7.72 -3.56 2.76
N ASP A 245 -7.26 -2.75 3.72
CA ASP A 245 -7.65 -2.93 5.11
C ASP A 245 -9.17 -2.91 5.25
N PRO A 246 -9.75 -3.81 6.08
CA PRO A 246 -11.16 -3.72 6.38
C PRO A 246 -11.47 -2.37 7.03
N PRO A 247 -12.69 -1.84 6.85
CA PRO A 247 -13.11 -0.63 7.56
C PRO A 247 -12.90 -0.76 9.07
N PRO A 248 -12.61 0.35 9.76
CA PRO A 248 -12.42 0.32 11.21
C PRO A 248 -13.69 -0.20 11.90
N VAL A 249 -13.51 -1.00 12.94
CA VAL A 249 -14.65 -1.49 13.74
C VAL A 249 -15.26 -0.32 14.51
N ASN A 250 -16.58 -0.15 14.41
CA ASN A 250 -17.34 0.92 15.06
C ASN A 250 -17.39 0.75 16.59
N ASN A 251 -16.30 1.09 17.28
CA ASN A 251 -16.14 1.06 18.72
C ASN A 251 -15.42 2.32 19.23
N ARG A 252 -15.24 2.42 20.54
CA ARG A 252 -14.60 3.56 21.20
C ARG A 252 -13.17 3.82 20.73
N ASP A 253 -12.37 2.76 20.68
CA ASP A 253 -10.93 2.86 20.45
C ASP A 253 -10.62 3.33 19.02
N ASN A 254 -11.48 2.98 18.06
CA ASN A 254 -11.32 3.33 16.65
C ASN A 254 -12.10 4.59 16.24
N LEU A 255 -12.74 5.30 17.17
CA LEU A 255 -13.64 6.41 16.85
C LEU A 255 -13.02 7.46 15.89
N PRO A 256 -11.75 7.91 16.02
CA PRO A 256 -11.18 8.85 15.06
C PRO A 256 -11.15 8.30 13.63
N ALA A 257 -10.76 7.04 13.45
CA ALA A 257 -10.71 6.39 12.15
C ALA A 257 -12.11 6.18 11.55
N VAL A 258 -13.09 5.79 12.37
CA VAL A 258 -14.49 5.65 11.96
C VAL A 258 -15.07 6.98 11.48
N LEU A 259 -14.75 8.08 12.16
CA LEU A 259 -15.22 9.41 11.75
C LEU A 259 -14.53 9.88 10.45
N GLU A 260 -13.28 9.52 10.22
CA GLU A 260 -12.58 9.81 8.96
C GLU A 260 -13.21 9.05 7.78
N THR A 261 -13.46 7.75 7.93
CA THR A 261 -14.10 6.95 6.87
C THR A 261 -15.53 7.40 6.61
N HIS A 262 -16.23 7.87 7.64
CA HIS A 262 -17.56 8.46 7.50
C HIS A 262 -17.56 9.80 6.76
N GLU A 263 -16.55 10.64 6.95
CA GLU A 263 -16.44 11.90 6.19
C GLU A 263 -16.20 11.63 4.70
N LYS A 264 -15.35 10.65 4.35
CA LYS A 264 -15.17 10.19 2.95
C LYS A 264 -16.48 9.68 2.35
N TRP A 265 -17.28 8.98 3.15
CA TRP A 265 -18.62 8.51 2.76
C TRP A 265 -19.59 9.66 2.49
N LEU A 266 -19.58 10.70 3.31
CA LEU A 266 -20.39 11.89 3.08
C LEU A 266 -19.95 12.67 1.83
N GLN A 267 -18.65 12.83 1.59
CA GLN A 267 -18.11 13.60 0.47
C GLN A 267 -18.29 12.91 -0.88
N SER A 268 -18.36 11.57 -0.88
CA SER A 268 -18.47 10.76 -2.09
C SER A 268 -19.90 10.35 -2.45
N ASP A 269 -20.91 10.85 -1.73
CA ASP A 269 -22.31 10.39 -1.83
C ASP A 269 -22.42 8.86 -1.64
N GLY A 270 -21.66 8.33 -0.69
CA GLY A 270 -21.67 6.92 -0.31
C GLY A 270 -20.89 5.97 -1.19
N ARG A 271 -20.08 6.48 -2.14
CA ARG A 271 -19.26 5.66 -3.04
C ARG A 271 -17.93 5.20 -2.43
N GLU A 272 -17.43 5.90 -1.41
CA GLU A 272 -16.15 5.64 -0.76
C GLU A 272 -16.29 5.71 0.77
N GLY A 273 -15.45 5.02 1.53
CA GLY A 273 -15.55 5.01 3.00
C GLY A 273 -16.74 4.21 3.54
N GLN A 274 -17.15 4.48 4.79
CA GLN A 274 -18.24 3.77 5.45
C GLN A 274 -19.02 4.71 6.38
N GLN A 275 -20.35 4.61 6.39
CA GLN A 275 -21.17 5.34 7.36
C GLN A 275 -20.82 4.92 8.79
N ALA A 276 -20.67 5.90 9.70
CA ALA A 276 -20.47 5.64 11.12
C ALA A 276 -21.75 5.11 11.77
N VAL A 277 -21.78 3.80 12.06
CA VAL A 277 -22.92 3.10 12.65
C VAL A 277 -22.49 2.32 13.89
N PHE A 278 -22.76 2.89 15.06
CA PHE A 278 -22.53 2.27 16.35
C PHE A 278 -23.83 1.63 16.84
N GLU A 279 -23.81 0.32 17.05
CA GLU A 279 -24.89 -0.42 17.71
C GLU A 279 -24.36 -1.07 18.99
N ARG A 280 -24.98 -0.76 20.13
CA ARG A 280 -24.58 -1.30 21.45
C ARG A 280 -23.12 -1.05 21.84
N ALA A 281 -22.51 0.01 21.30
CA ALA A 281 -21.14 0.39 21.64
C ALA A 281 -21.10 1.13 22.98
N ASP A 282 -20.01 0.93 23.75
CA ASP A 282 -19.70 1.77 24.91
C ASP A 282 -18.83 2.95 24.49
N LEU A 283 -19.43 4.13 24.52
CA LEU A 283 -18.87 5.43 24.20
C LEU A 283 -19.02 6.40 25.39
N SER A 284 -19.12 5.87 26.61
CA SER A 284 -19.35 6.68 27.83
C SER A 284 -18.23 7.70 28.03
N ARG A 285 -18.55 8.96 28.36
CA ARG A 285 -17.57 10.05 28.54
C ARG A 285 -16.66 10.29 27.33
N ILE A 286 -17.13 9.98 26.13
CA ILE A 286 -16.39 10.34 24.91
C ILE A 286 -16.46 11.85 24.68
N ASP A 287 -15.37 12.44 24.20
CA ASP A 287 -15.35 13.84 23.78
C ASP A 287 -15.65 13.95 22.28
N LEU A 288 -16.79 14.53 21.97
CA LEU A 288 -17.23 14.86 20.62
C LEU A 288 -17.45 16.37 20.45
N ALA A 289 -16.98 17.20 21.39
CA ALA A 289 -17.26 18.63 21.41
C ALA A 289 -16.81 19.32 20.11
N GLY A 290 -17.64 20.26 19.64
CA GLY A 290 -17.41 21.04 18.42
C GLY A 290 -17.51 20.29 17.10
N ARG A 291 -17.71 18.95 17.11
CA ARG A 291 -17.76 18.15 15.88
C ARG A 291 -19.06 18.33 15.11
N MET A 292 -18.97 18.18 13.78
CA MET A 292 -20.13 18.01 12.91
C MET A 292 -20.40 16.51 12.75
N LEU A 293 -21.53 16.04 13.26
CA LEU A 293 -21.96 14.65 13.17
C LEU A 293 -23.24 14.61 12.34
N ARG A 294 -23.12 14.19 11.07
CA ARG A 294 -24.22 14.15 10.11
C ARG A 294 -24.50 12.70 9.74
N LEU A 295 -25.73 12.22 9.95
CA LEU A 295 -26.12 10.83 9.63
C LEU A 295 -25.34 9.76 10.43
N VAL A 296 -24.72 10.14 11.55
CA VAL A 296 -24.09 9.17 12.45
C VAL A 296 -25.17 8.42 13.23
N VAL A 297 -25.00 7.11 13.40
CA VAL A 297 -25.95 6.26 14.12
C VAL A 297 -25.30 5.78 15.41
N PHE A 298 -25.94 6.05 16.55
CA PHE A 298 -25.60 5.63 17.90
C PHE A 298 -26.80 4.93 18.53
N ARG A 299 -27.15 3.73 18.06
CA ARG A 299 -28.34 3.01 18.53
C ARG A 299 -28.00 2.12 19.71
N ARG A 300 -28.80 2.21 20.78
CA ARG A 300 -28.64 1.41 22.01
C ARG A 300 -27.23 1.45 22.59
N CYS A 301 -26.51 2.55 22.39
CA CYS A 301 -25.14 2.75 22.85
C CYS A 301 -25.12 3.28 24.29
N SER A 302 -24.02 3.05 25.00
CA SER A 302 -23.72 3.75 26.25
C SER A 302 -22.95 5.02 25.92
N LEU A 303 -23.56 6.18 26.16
CA LEU A 303 -23.02 7.52 25.94
C LEU A 303 -23.13 8.36 27.23
N ALA A 304 -23.21 7.68 28.38
CA ALA A 304 -23.34 8.34 29.67
C ALA A 304 -22.14 9.28 29.90
N GLY A 305 -22.40 10.54 30.21
CA GLY A 305 -21.40 11.58 30.41
C GLY A 305 -20.63 12.00 29.16
N ALA A 306 -21.05 11.59 27.95
CA ALA A 306 -20.42 12.02 26.70
C ALA A 306 -20.55 13.54 26.50
N ASP A 307 -19.54 14.15 25.88
CA ASP A 307 -19.51 15.59 25.61
C ASP A 307 -19.86 15.87 24.14
N PHE A 308 -21.04 16.45 23.92
CA PHE A 308 -21.57 16.95 22.66
C PHE A 308 -21.65 18.49 22.65
N THR A 309 -20.93 19.18 23.53
CA THR A 309 -20.89 20.64 23.61
C THR A 309 -20.54 21.24 22.24
N GLN A 310 -21.32 22.23 21.79
CA GLN A 310 -21.13 22.94 20.51
C GLN A 310 -21.12 22.03 19.27
N THR A 311 -21.67 20.82 19.35
CA THR A 311 -21.76 19.92 18.19
C THR A 311 -22.85 20.34 17.20
N ARG A 312 -22.72 19.92 15.95
CA ARG A 312 -23.78 19.98 14.94
C ARG A 312 -24.28 18.56 14.66
N LEU A 313 -25.42 18.22 15.22
CA LEU A 313 -26.06 16.91 15.17
C LEU A 313 -27.17 16.94 14.11
N TYR A 314 -26.87 16.50 12.89
CA TYR A 314 -27.80 16.53 11.76
C TYR A 314 -28.23 15.12 11.37
N ALA A 315 -29.51 14.80 11.52
CA ALA A 315 -30.07 13.47 11.28
C ALA A 315 -29.29 12.34 11.99
N VAL A 316 -28.87 12.61 13.22
CA VAL A 316 -28.20 11.61 14.09
C VAL A 316 -29.25 10.73 14.75
N ASP A 317 -28.98 9.43 14.88
CA ASP A 317 -29.88 8.47 15.54
C ASP A 317 -29.28 8.01 16.87
N PHE A 318 -29.89 8.40 17.99
CA PHE A 318 -29.57 8.01 19.36
C PHE A 318 -30.60 7.02 19.96
N SER A 319 -31.42 6.36 19.14
CA SER A 319 -32.55 5.57 19.64
C SER A 319 -32.14 4.49 20.64
N GLY A 320 -32.82 4.49 21.79
CA GLY A 320 -32.63 3.52 22.87
C GLY A 320 -31.28 3.61 23.58
N SER A 321 -30.51 4.68 23.36
CA SER A 321 -29.19 4.86 23.97
C SER A 321 -29.25 5.45 25.38
N ASP A 322 -28.24 5.14 26.18
CA ASP A 322 -28.03 5.76 27.50
C ASP A 322 -27.18 7.02 27.32
N LEU A 323 -27.80 8.19 27.45
CA LEU A 323 -27.20 9.52 27.35
C LEU A 323 -27.14 10.21 28.72
N ARG A 324 -27.26 9.47 29.83
CA ARG A 324 -27.34 10.07 31.16
C ARG A 324 -26.16 10.98 31.43
N GLN A 325 -26.41 12.17 31.97
CA GLN A 325 -25.37 13.17 32.29
C GLN A 325 -24.54 13.64 31.08
N ALA A 326 -24.96 13.38 29.85
CA ALA A 326 -24.27 13.89 28.66
C ALA A 326 -24.43 15.41 28.53
N LEU A 327 -23.42 16.05 27.95
CA LEU A 327 -23.34 17.51 27.80
C LEU A 327 -23.70 17.90 26.37
N PHE A 328 -24.73 18.72 26.18
CA PHE A 328 -25.18 19.23 24.88
C PHE A 328 -25.15 20.77 24.83
N ARG A 329 -24.28 21.40 25.63
CA ARG A 329 -24.23 22.86 25.78
C ARG A 329 -24.01 23.54 24.42
N GLY A 330 -24.96 24.36 23.99
CA GLY A 330 -24.92 25.05 22.70
C GLY A 330 -24.89 24.13 21.47
N ALA A 331 -25.24 22.84 21.62
CA ALA A 331 -25.33 21.93 20.49
C ALA A 331 -26.49 22.32 19.55
N MET A 332 -26.31 22.13 18.25
CA MET A 332 -27.35 22.29 17.24
C MET A 332 -27.87 20.91 16.83
N MET A 333 -29.13 20.63 17.12
CA MET A 333 -29.81 19.37 16.80
C MET A 333 -30.85 19.60 15.70
N LYS A 334 -30.64 18.97 14.53
CA LYS A 334 -31.58 19.06 13.41
C LYS A 334 -31.97 17.70 12.88
N GLY A 335 -33.27 17.38 12.95
CA GLY A 335 -33.83 16.12 12.45
C GLY A 335 -33.25 14.87 13.13
N GLY A 336 -32.72 15.01 14.34
CA GLY A 336 -32.16 13.88 15.09
C GLY A 336 -33.24 13.00 15.72
N ARG A 337 -32.91 11.75 16.04
CA ARG A 337 -33.81 10.81 16.72
C ARG A 337 -33.24 10.43 18.08
N PHE A 338 -33.97 10.71 19.15
CA PHE A 338 -33.64 10.38 20.54
C PHE A 338 -34.67 9.42 21.15
N ASP A 339 -35.45 8.74 20.30
CA ASP A 339 -36.58 7.93 20.74
C ASP A 339 -36.16 6.84 21.71
N ALA A 340 -36.91 6.70 22.80
CA ALA A 340 -36.65 5.76 23.90
C ALA A 340 -35.25 5.86 24.53
N ALA A 341 -34.51 6.96 24.30
CA ALA A 341 -33.22 7.20 24.93
C ALA A 341 -33.37 7.61 26.40
N ASP A 342 -32.37 7.29 27.22
CA ASP A 342 -32.27 7.79 28.59
C ASP A 342 -31.40 9.03 28.63
N LEU A 343 -32.02 10.19 28.70
CA LEU A 343 -31.41 11.52 28.75
C LEU A 343 -31.43 12.07 30.18
N THR A 344 -31.48 11.21 31.21
CA THR A 344 -31.55 11.68 32.60
C THR A 344 -30.27 12.44 32.98
N GLY A 345 -30.40 13.68 33.41
CA GLY A 345 -29.28 14.51 33.87
C GLY A 345 -28.55 15.26 32.76
N ILE A 346 -29.09 15.33 31.54
CA ILE A 346 -28.38 16.01 30.45
C ILE A 346 -28.36 17.53 30.64
N ASP A 347 -27.34 18.15 30.06
CA ASP A 347 -27.19 19.60 30.01
C ASP A 347 -27.41 20.14 28.60
N LEU A 348 -28.59 20.69 28.35
CA LEU A 348 -28.98 21.31 27.08
C LEU A 348 -28.82 22.83 27.08
N THR A 349 -28.06 23.40 28.03
CA THR A 349 -27.94 24.86 28.17
C THR A 349 -27.52 25.52 26.85
N GLY A 350 -28.31 26.50 26.39
CA GLY A 350 -28.05 27.23 25.13
C GLY A 350 -28.16 26.41 23.84
N SER A 351 -28.59 25.15 23.91
CA SER A 351 -28.75 24.29 22.73
C SER A 351 -29.92 24.73 21.84
N ARG A 352 -29.92 24.27 20.59
CA ARG A 352 -30.97 24.59 19.62
C ARG A 352 -31.48 23.34 18.93
N ILE A 353 -32.78 23.12 19.01
CA ILE A 353 -33.51 22.04 18.34
C ILE A 353 -34.31 22.66 17.19
N ALA A 354 -34.09 22.18 15.97
CA ALA A 354 -34.80 22.65 14.79
C ALA A 354 -35.13 21.46 13.85
N PRO A 355 -36.09 21.61 12.92
CA PRO A 355 -36.26 20.62 11.89
C PRO A 355 -35.08 20.65 10.90
N LEU A 356 -34.78 19.50 10.30
CA LEU A 356 -33.85 19.40 9.18
C LEU A 356 -34.61 19.57 7.87
N PRO A 357 -34.37 20.65 7.10
CA PRO A 357 -34.98 20.80 5.79
C PRO A 357 -34.38 19.79 4.79
N LEU A 358 -35.26 19.21 3.97
CA LEU A 358 -34.91 18.30 2.88
C LEU A 358 -35.14 18.99 1.53
N ALA A 359 -34.57 18.38 0.48
CA ALA A 359 -34.91 18.75 -0.89
C ALA A 359 -36.43 18.60 -1.13
N GLY A 360 -37.02 19.54 -1.86
CA GLY A 360 -38.46 19.53 -2.16
C GLY A 360 -39.37 20.11 -1.07
N GLY A 361 -38.82 20.78 -0.05
CA GLY A 361 -39.59 21.50 0.97
C GLY A 361 -40.09 20.65 2.13
N ALA A 362 -39.87 19.32 2.09
CA ALA A 362 -40.09 18.44 3.23
C ALA A 362 -39.13 18.75 4.39
N GLN A 363 -39.50 18.37 5.61
CA GLN A 363 -38.68 18.57 6.81
C GLN A 363 -38.74 17.36 7.73
N ILE A 364 -37.63 17.08 8.43
CA ILE A 364 -37.56 16.05 9.48
C ILE A 364 -37.47 16.74 10.83
N ALA A 365 -38.46 16.57 11.69
CA ALA A 365 -38.42 17.08 13.06
C ALA A 365 -37.42 16.29 13.92
N THR A 366 -36.87 16.93 14.96
CA THR A 366 -36.05 16.23 15.95
C THR A 366 -36.98 15.53 16.94
N SER A 367 -36.86 14.21 17.07
CA SER A 367 -37.77 13.36 17.85
C SER A 367 -37.15 12.95 19.18
N PHE A 368 -37.94 13.02 20.25
CA PHE A 368 -37.62 12.56 21.61
C PHE A 368 -38.65 11.55 22.12
N ARG A 369 -39.39 10.89 21.23
CA ARG A 369 -40.56 10.09 21.62
C ARG A 369 -40.22 9.00 22.64
N GLY A 370 -40.95 8.95 23.75
CA GLY A 370 -40.72 7.94 24.80
C GLY A 370 -39.38 8.08 25.54
N ALA A 371 -38.64 9.19 25.35
CA ALA A 371 -37.36 9.40 26.01
C ALA A 371 -37.55 9.85 27.48
N LYS A 372 -36.55 9.55 28.31
CA LYS A 372 -36.51 9.96 29.72
C LYS A 372 -35.63 11.20 29.84
N LEU A 373 -36.19 12.35 30.21
CA LEU A 373 -35.43 13.61 30.26
C LEU A 373 -35.33 14.21 31.67
N SER A 374 -35.68 13.48 32.73
CA SER A 374 -35.74 14.07 34.07
C SER A 374 -34.80 13.44 35.09
N PRO A 375 -34.06 14.25 35.88
CA PRO A 375 -33.96 15.72 35.81
C PRO A 375 -33.00 16.19 34.71
N SER A 376 -33.30 17.25 33.95
CA SER A 376 -32.35 17.85 32.97
C SER A 376 -32.36 19.38 32.96
N LEU A 377 -31.28 19.97 32.44
CA LEU A 377 -31.07 21.42 32.36
C LEU A 377 -31.36 21.95 30.96
N PHE A 378 -32.24 22.94 30.83
CA PHE A 378 -32.62 23.55 29.54
C PHE A 378 -32.40 25.07 29.51
N THR A 379 -31.56 25.61 30.39
CA THR A 379 -31.36 27.07 30.52
C THR A 379 -30.97 27.69 29.17
N GLY A 380 -31.81 28.57 28.64
CA GLY A 380 -31.56 29.24 27.35
C GLY A 380 -31.61 28.31 26.12
N ALA A 381 -32.14 27.10 26.25
CA ALA A 381 -32.31 26.16 25.14
C ALA A 381 -33.55 26.51 24.29
N ASP A 382 -33.42 26.48 22.96
CA ASP A 382 -34.54 26.54 22.03
C ASP A 382 -34.99 25.11 21.69
N VAL A 383 -36.10 24.68 22.29
CA VAL A 383 -36.63 23.31 22.16
C VAL A 383 -37.98 23.24 21.43
N LEU A 384 -38.50 24.35 20.93
CA LEU A 384 -39.89 24.46 20.46
C LEU A 384 -40.23 23.57 19.27
N ALA A 385 -39.22 23.21 18.47
CA ALA A 385 -39.41 22.39 17.27
C ALA A 385 -39.14 20.88 17.50
N GLY A 386 -38.94 20.46 18.76
CA GLY A 386 -38.78 19.06 19.11
C GLY A 386 -40.13 18.35 19.30
N ASP A 387 -40.20 17.08 18.90
CA ASP A 387 -41.32 16.19 19.22
C ASP A 387 -41.04 15.47 20.56
N PHE A 388 -41.76 15.89 21.61
CA PHE A 388 -41.63 15.36 22.97
C PHE A 388 -42.81 14.46 23.37
N SER A 389 -43.54 13.87 22.41
CA SER A 389 -44.64 12.96 22.73
C SER A 389 -44.17 11.79 23.62
N ASP A 390 -44.98 11.45 24.63
CA ASP A 390 -44.73 10.35 25.57
C ASP A 390 -43.42 10.45 26.38
N THR A 391 -42.89 11.66 26.56
CA THR A 391 -41.66 11.88 27.33
C THR A 391 -41.89 12.06 28.82
N ALA A 392 -40.95 11.58 29.64
CA ALA A 392 -40.93 11.82 31.09
C ALA A 392 -40.14 13.10 31.43
N LEU A 393 -40.86 14.18 31.81
CA LEU A 393 -40.29 15.53 32.01
C LEU A 393 -40.33 16.04 33.46
N ALA A 394 -40.95 15.32 34.39
CA ALA A 394 -41.24 15.82 35.75
C ALA A 394 -39.97 16.09 36.56
N GLY A 395 -39.68 17.35 36.92
CA GLY A 395 -38.48 17.75 37.67
C GLY A 395 -37.37 18.39 36.83
N SER A 396 -37.58 18.55 35.52
CA SER A 396 -36.65 19.25 34.63
C SER A 396 -36.87 20.76 34.63
N GLY A 397 -35.79 21.54 34.55
CA GLY A 397 -35.83 22.99 34.45
C GLY A 397 -36.19 23.45 33.04
N PHE A 398 -37.40 23.18 32.59
CA PHE A 398 -37.90 23.62 31.28
C PHE A 398 -38.01 25.16 31.21
N PRO A 399 -37.77 25.77 30.05
CA PRO A 399 -37.81 27.23 29.88
C PRO A 399 -39.22 27.85 29.98
N PHE A 400 -40.28 27.05 30.16
CA PHE A 400 -41.63 27.58 30.33
C PHE A 400 -41.89 27.96 31.79
N ARG A 401 -41.74 29.25 32.10
CA ARG A 401 -42.49 29.89 33.18
C ARG A 401 -43.69 30.61 32.56
N GLY A 402 -44.89 30.14 32.89
CA GLY A 402 -46.16 30.80 32.55
C GLY A 402 -46.82 30.21 31.32
#